data_AF-A0A9X3H130-F1
#
_entry.id   AF-A0A9X3H130-F1
#
_cell.length_a   1.000
_cell.length_b   1.000
_cell.length_c   1.000
_cell.angle_alpha   90.00
_cell.angle_beta   90.00
_cell.angle_gamma   90.00
#
_symmetry.space_group_name_H-M   'P 1'
#
loop_
_entity.id
_entity.type
_entity.pdbx_description
1 polymer ?
#
loop_
_entity_poly.entity_id
_entity_poly.type
_entity_poly.pdbx_seq_one_letter_code
_entity_poly.pdbx_strand_id
1 'polypeptide(L)'
;MPLAALIVAQDQTDIGDGLRATLPLAGRTLIEYQAGLALAAGAGHIIILVERVPAALAQAVDRLRRGQARVEIARSLGDAIDRFHPDERILLIADGAIAAQGVVDRLAAVDAPALVALPDSSEHADFERIDAAERWAGLALFSKGFLEATAQMLGDWDLGSTLLRRLVQADAARIAAFDAESGRSLPAPMLVTGPAALGAIEAGLLRRADPGEGNWAELYLHRLVATPLIGPLVARQVDQAVVNWAAVGIAWLGALLAAFHIFWGAALLLPIGAAVASAGRRMARIWGGTAGATTIPTLARHAAALTTLILLARLLAADGGWGWWLVAGMAPAALLGLAALEPVIAAIRPLPRPRWQASADALVWTAPLLAILGGWRWMLAALTFYATACFLERFTGAWKGARICDK
;
A
#
# COMPACT_ATOMS: atom_id res chain seq x y z
N MET A 1 -13.37 -19.71 2.82
CA MET A 1 -12.66 -20.74 2.02
C MET A 1 -11.28 -20.22 1.64
N PRO A 2 -10.24 -21.06 1.61
CA PRO A 2 -8.89 -20.64 1.22
C PRO A 2 -8.89 -20.09 -0.21
N LEU A 3 -8.11 -19.03 -0.43
CA LEU A 3 -7.96 -18.37 -1.72
C LEU A 3 -6.57 -18.68 -2.27
N ALA A 4 -6.48 -19.03 -3.54
CA ALA A 4 -5.24 -19.13 -4.29
C ALA A 4 -5.36 -18.28 -5.56
N ALA A 5 -4.23 -17.90 -6.15
CA ALA A 5 -4.23 -17.06 -7.35
C ALA A 5 -3.62 -17.77 -8.54
N LEU A 6 -4.25 -17.61 -9.71
CA LEU A 6 -3.72 -18.00 -11.01
C LEU A 6 -3.44 -16.72 -11.81
N ILE A 7 -2.17 -16.45 -12.11
CA ILE A 7 -1.79 -15.31 -12.94
C ILE A 7 -1.31 -15.82 -14.29
N VAL A 8 -1.96 -15.37 -15.36
CA VAL A 8 -1.65 -15.77 -16.73
C VAL A 8 -0.54 -14.86 -17.28
N ALA A 9 0.52 -15.47 -17.80
CA ALA A 9 1.65 -14.80 -18.43
C ALA A 9 1.97 -15.52 -19.75
N GLN A 10 1.24 -15.20 -20.81
CA GLN A 10 1.30 -15.91 -22.10
C GLN A 10 1.63 -14.96 -23.26
N ASP A 11 1.22 -13.70 -23.18
CA ASP A 11 1.36 -12.76 -24.28
C ASP A 11 2.80 -12.22 -24.35
N GLN A 12 3.34 -12.23 -25.56
CA GLN A 12 4.61 -11.58 -25.88
C GLN A 12 4.37 -10.12 -26.22
N THR A 13 5.37 -9.29 -25.97
CA THR A 13 5.36 -7.88 -26.38
C THR A 13 5.99 -7.73 -27.75
N ASP A 14 5.53 -6.75 -28.53
CA ASP A 14 6.09 -6.44 -29.85
C ASP A 14 7.56 -5.97 -29.82
N ILE A 15 8.12 -5.68 -28.64
CA ILE A 15 9.48 -5.18 -28.46
C ILE A 15 10.35 -6.25 -27.77
N GLY A 16 11.07 -7.02 -28.58
CA GLY A 16 12.01 -8.05 -28.13
C GLY A 16 11.36 -9.36 -27.69
N ASP A 17 12.16 -10.28 -27.13
CA ASP A 17 11.71 -11.62 -26.66
C ASP A 17 11.07 -11.55 -25.25
N GLY A 18 10.33 -10.47 -24.98
CA GLY A 18 9.81 -10.13 -23.66
C GLY A 18 8.36 -10.55 -23.47
N LEU A 19 8.05 -11.24 -22.36
CA LEU A 19 6.68 -11.48 -21.93
C LEU A 19 6.06 -10.17 -21.42
N ARG A 20 4.78 -9.93 -21.72
CA ARG A 20 4.00 -8.79 -21.21
C ARG A 20 4.04 -8.72 -19.69
N ALA A 21 3.94 -9.87 -19.02
CA ALA A 21 4.08 -10.01 -17.57
C ALA A 21 5.41 -9.46 -16.99
N THR A 22 6.45 -9.32 -17.81
CA THR A 22 7.76 -8.80 -17.40
C THR A 22 7.96 -7.30 -17.65
N LEU A 23 6.97 -6.62 -18.23
CA LEU A 23 7.04 -5.19 -18.47
C LEU A 23 7.29 -4.43 -17.16
N PRO A 24 8.20 -3.43 -17.17
CA PRO A 24 8.48 -2.63 -15.99
C PRO A 24 7.29 -1.72 -15.67
N LEU A 25 6.75 -1.84 -14.47
CA LEU A 25 5.65 -1.05 -13.96
C LEU A 25 6.01 -0.51 -12.56
N ALA A 26 6.16 0.81 -12.46
CA ALA A 26 6.43 1.50 -11.21
C ALA A 26 7.60 0.88 -10.40
N GLY A 27 8.68 0.52 -11.09
CA GLY A 27 9.94 0.07 -10.48
C GLY A 27 9.98 -1.42 -10.13
N ARG A 28 8.93 -2.17 -10.49
CA ARG A 28 8.86 -3.64 -10.44
C ARG A 28 8.37 -4.16 -11.79
N THR A 29 8.21 -5.47 -11.95
CA THR A 29 7.54 -6.05 -13.12
C THR A 29 6.03 -6.08 -12.95
N LEU A 30 5.29 -6.13 -14.05
CA LEU A 30 3.83 -6.27 -14.03
C LEU A 30 3.37 -7.49 -13.21
N ILE A 31 4.05 -8.64 -13.35
CA ILE A 31 3.73 -9.86 -12.61
C ILE A 31 3.90 -9.68 -11.10
N GLU A 32 4.89 -8.89 -10.65
CA GLU A 32 5.07 -8.58 -9.23
C GLU A 32 3.94 -7.71 -8.70
N TYR A 33 3.43 -6.78 -9.51
CA TYR A 33 2.27 -5.96 -9.14
C TYR A 33 0.99 -6.81 -9.04
N GLN A 34 0.71 -7.66 -10.03
CA GLN A 34 -0.45 -8.57 -10.03
C GLN A 34 -0.40 -9.57 -8.85
N ALA A 35 0.79 -10.12 -8.56
CA ALA A 35 1.02 -10.94 -7.37
C ALA A 35 0.72 -10.16 -6.08
N GLY A 36 1.10 -8.88 -6.01
CA GLY A 36 0.77 -8.01 -4.89
C GLY A 36 -0.73 -7.80 -4.67
N LEU A 37 -1.51 -7.68 -5.74
CA LEU A 37 -2.96 -7.59 -5.65
C LEU A 37 -3.57 -8.87 -5.07
N ALA A 38 -3.13 -10.03 -5.57
CA ALA A 38 -3.61 -11.34 -5.11
C ALA A 38 -3.28 -11.60 -3.63
N LEU A 39 -2.03 -11.32 -3.22
CA LEU A 39 -1.61 -11.49 -1.83
C LEU A 39 -2.38 -10.57 -0.88
N ALA A 40 -2.59 -9.31 -1.26
CA ALA A 40 -3.37 -8.37 -0.46
C ALA A 40 -4.85 -8.79 -0.33
N ALA A 41 -5.40 -9.48 -1.34
CA ALA A 41 -6.73 -10.07 -1.28
C ALA A 41 -6.80 -11.37 -0.45
N GLY A 42 -5.67 -11.82 0.11
CA GLY A 42 -5.60 -12.99 0.99
C GLY A 42 -5.26 -14.31 0.29
N ALA A 43 -4.72 -14.29 -0.93
CA ALA A 43 -4.26 -15.51 -1.60
C ALA A 43 -3.11 -16.16 -0.80
N GLY A 44 -3.27 -17.43 -0.43
CA GLY A 44 -2.27 -18.19 0.35
C GLY A 44 -1.06 -18.63 -0.48
N HIS A 45 -1.24 -18.81 -1.78
CA HIS A 45 -0.18 -19.05 -2.74
C HIS A 45 -0.58 -18.57 -4.14
N ILE A 46 0.41 -18.41 -5.03
CA ILE A 46 0.25 -17.90 -6.38
C ILE A 46 0.86 -18.91 -7.36
N ILE A 47 0.12 -19.19 -8.41
CA ILE A 47 0.56 -20.00 -9.55
C ILE A 47 0.65 -19.08 -10.76
N ILE A 48 1.83 -18.98 -11.35
CA ILE A 48 2.08 -18.24 -12.58
C ILE A 48 2.05 -19.23 -13.74
N LEU A 49 1.05 -19.11 -14.61
CA LEU A 49 0.91 -19.93 -15.81
C LEU A 49 1.68 -19.30 -16.96
N VAL A 50 2.73 -19.98 -17.42
CA VAL A 50 3.62 -19.49 -18.47
C VAL A 50 4.27 -20.65 -19.21
N GLU A 51 4.30 -20.62 -20.55
CA GLU A 51 4.93 -21.68 -21.35
C GLU A 51 6.46 -21.70 -21.19
N ARG A 52 7.10 -20.52 -21.28
CA ARG A 52 8.55 -20.34 -21.24
C ARG A 52 8.93 -19.32 -20.19
N VAL A 53 9.95 -19.63 -19.39
CA VAL A 53 10.40 -18.75 -18.31
C VAL A 53 11.62 -17.95 -18.78
N PRO A 54 11.46 -16.70 -19.28
CA PRO A 54 12.60 -15.85 -19.59
C PRO A 54 13.33 -15.44 -18.31
N ALA A 55 14.59 -15.01 -18.46
CA ALA A 55 15.43 -14.60 -17.33
C ALA A 55 14.78 -13.49 -16.49
N ALA A 56 14.11 -12.53 -17.13
CA ALA A 56 13.40 -11.45 -16.44
C ALA A 56 12.26 -11.97 -15.54
N LEU A 57 11.52 -12.98 -16.00
CA LEU A 57 10.45 -13.62 -15.21
C LEU A 57 11.05 -14.43 -14.06
N ALA A 58 12.12 -15.20 -14.29
CA ALA A 58 12.81 -15.93 -13.23
C ALA A 58 13.28 -14.99 -12.11
N GLN A 59 13.89 -13.86 -12.47
CA GLN A 59 14.32 -12.85 -11.49
C GLN A 59 13.15 -12.22 -10.72
N ALA A 60 12.01 -11.99 -11.38
CA ALA A 60 10.81 -11.49 -10.72
C ALA A 60 10.25 -12.51 -9.73
N VAL A 61 10.19 -13.79 -10.10
CA VAL A 61 9.76 -14.87 -9.21
C VAL A 61 10.71 -15.05 -8.01
N ASP A 62 12.02 -14.95 -8.22
CA ASP A 62 13.00 -15.00 -7.13
C ASP A 62 12.86 -13.82 -6.15
N ARG A 63 12.49 -12.62 -6.65
CA ARG A 63 12.16 -11.47 -5.79
C ARG A 63 10.89 -11.74 -4.98
N LEU A 64 9.83 -12.27 -5.61
CA LEU A 64 8.59 -12.62 -4.92
C LEU A 64 8.82 -13.68 -3.82
N ARG A 65 9.61 -14.72 -4.11
CA ARG A 65 9.96 -15.79 -3.18
C ARG A 65 10.83 -15.34 -2.01
N ARG A 66 11.70 -14.36 -2.21
CA ARG A 66 12.45 -13.71 -1.12
C ARG A 66 11.54 -12.92 -0.18
N GLY A 67 10.36 -12.53 -0.65
CA GLY A 67 9.28 -12.04 0.21
C GLY A 67 8.61 -13.17 1.00
N GLN A 68 7.36 -12.97 1.38
CA GLN A 68 6.55 -13.98 2.08
C GLN A 68 5.63 -14.76 1.14
N ALA A 69 5.75 -14.57 -0.17
CA ALA A 69 4.84 -15.13 -1.16
C ALA A 69 5.25 -16.57 -1.53
N ARG A 70 4.31 -17.51 -1.40
CA ARG A 70 4.44 -18.86 -1.97
C ARG A 70 4.11 -18.78 -3.46
N VAL A 71 5.15 -18.71 -4.30
CA VAL A 71 5.00 -18.53 -5.75
C VAL A 71 5.58 -19.72 -6.51
N GLU A 72 4.74 -20.31 -7.34
CA GLU A 72 5.06 -21.44 -8.20
C GLU A 72 4.84 -21.09 -9.67
N ILE A 73 5.61 -21.74 -10.53
CA ILE A 73 5.47 -21.63 -11.98
C ILE A 73 4.82 -22.91 -12.47
N ALA A 74 3.77 -22.76 -13.27
CA ALA A 74 3.13 -23.83 -14.01
C ALA A 74 3.37 -23.66 -15.51
N ARG A 75 3.88 -24.71 -16.16
CA ARG A 75 4.21 -24.66 -17.60
C ARG A 75 3.06 -25.03 -18.52
N SER A 76 2.00 -25.58 -17.96
CA SER A 76 0.78 -25.94 -18.64
C SER A 76 -0.41 -25.78 -17.70
N LEU A 77 -1.61 -25.77 -18.25
CA LEU A 77 -2.82 -25.68 -17.44
C LEU A 77 -2.99 -26.91 -16.53
N GLY A 78 -2.64 -28.10 -16.99
CA GLY A 78 -2.66 -29.32 -16.16
C GLY A 78 -1.71 -29.20 -14.97
N ASP A 79 -0.49 -28.73 -15.23
CA ASP A 79 0.52 -28.46 -14.20
C ASP A 79 -0.02 -27.43 -13.16
N ALA A 80 -0.73 -26.39 -13.62
CA ALA A 80 -1.35 -25.41 -12.73
C ALA A 80 -2.47 -26.02 -11.87
N ILE A 81 -3.35 -26.84 -12.47
CA ILE A 81 -4.45 -27.52 -11.79
C ILE A 81 -3.93 -28.41 -10.67
N ASP A 82 -2.87 -29.19 -10.91
CA ASP A 82 -2.33 -30.15 -9.95
C ASP A 82 -1.82 -29.51 -8.65
N ARG A 83 -1.48 -28.22 -8.70
CA ARG A 83 -0.98 -27.44 -7.54
C ARG A 83 -2.08 -26.83 -6.67
N PHE A 84 -3.30 -26.69 -7.18
CA PHE A 84 -4.42 -26.18 -6.39
C PHE A 84 -5.03 -27.30 -5.52
N HIS A 85 -5.48 -26.95 -4.32
CA HIS A 85 -6.28 -27.83 -3.48
C HIS A 85 -7.75 -27.86 -3.95
N PRO A 86 -8.49 -28.99 -3.84
CA PRO A 86 -9.89 -29.07 -4.28
C PRO A 86 -10.83 -28.01 -3.68
N ASP A 87 -10.61 -27.66 -2.42
CA ASP A 87 -11.45 -26.69 -1.67
C ASP A 87 -11.03 -25.21 -1.86
N GLU A 88 -10.01 -24.95 -2.70
CA GLU A 88 -9.56 -23.59 -2.97
C GLU A 88 -10.44 -22.89 -4.00
N ARG A 89 -10.68 -21.60 -3.73
CA ARG A 89 -11.16 -20.66 -4.73
C ARG A 89 -9.95 -20.07 -5.45
N ILE A 90 -10.03 -19.98 -6.76
CA ILE A 90 -8.98 -19.50 -7.65
C ILE A 90 -9.34 -18.10 -8.12
N LEU A 91 -8.55 -17.12 -7.70
CA LEU A 91 -8.54 -15.77 -8.25
C LEU A 91 -7.69 -15.76 -9.53
N LEU A 92 -8.34 -15.66 -10.68
CA LEU A 92 -7.68 -15.47 -11.97
C LEU A 92 -7.35 -14.00 -12.19
N ILE A 93 -6.10 -13.74 -12.57
CA ILE A 93 -5.67 -12.47 -13.14
C ILE A 93 -5.14 -12.75 -14.54
N ALA A 94 -5.84 -12.21 -15.55
CA ALA A 94 -5.46 -12.33 -16.95
C ALA A 94 -4.17 -11.53 -17.24
N ASP A 95 -3.49 -11.90 -18.32
CA ASP A 95 -2.25 -11.23 -18.73
C ASP A 95 -2.51 -9.75 -19.04
N GLY A 96 -1.67 -8.85 -18.53
CA GLY A 96 -1.87 -7.41 -18.70
C GLY A 96 -2.88 -6.78 -17.75
N ALA A 97 -3.75 -7.54 -17.07
CA ALA A 97 -4.86 -6.98 -16.31
C ALA A 97 -4.38 -6.33 -15.00
N ILE A 98 -4.71 -5.05 -14.82
CA ILE A 98 -4.46 -4.26 -13.63
C ILE A 98 -5.78 -3.75 -13.08
N ALA A 99 -6.01 -3.91 -11.79
CA ALA A 99 -7.19 -3.36 -11.13
C ALA A 99 -6.84 -2.64 -9.82
N ALA A 100 -7.87 -2.00 -9.29
CA ALA A 100 -7.89 -1.50 -7.94
C ALA A 100 -7.93 -2.63 -6.90
N GLN A 101 -7.14 -2.50 -5.82
CA GLN A 101 -7.20 -3.47 -4.71
C GLN A 101 -8.63 -3.69 -4.22
N GLY A 102 -9.42 -2.63 -4.03
CA GLY A 102 -10.82 -2.76 -3.60
C GLY A 102 -11.71 -3.56 -4.56
N VAL A 103 -11.44 -3.58 -5.86
CA VAL A 103 -12.16 -4.44 -6.81
C VAL A 103 -11.77 -5.91 -6.60
N VAL A 104 -10.48 -6.18 -6.40
CA VAL A 104 -9.97 -7.52 -6.13
C VAL A 104 -10.49 -8.05 -4.80
N ASP A 105 -10.54 -7.20 -3.77
CA ASP A 105 -11.07 -7.54 -2.44
C ASP A 105 -12.58 -7.88 -2.53
N ARG A 106 -13.36 -7.08 -3.27
CA ARG A 106 -14.79 -7.38 -3.52
C ARG A 106 -14.96 -8.71 -4.24
N LEU A 107 -14.15 -8.96 -5.27
CA LEU A 107 -14.18 -10.23 -6.00
C LEU A 107 -13.86 -11.41 -5.07
N ALA A 108 -12.79 -11.31 -4.26
CA ALA A 108 -12.38 -12.34 -3.32
C ALA A 108 -13.39 -12.59 -2.18
N ALA A 109 -14.24 -11.61 -1.88
CA ALA A 109 -15.29 -11.71 -0.85
C ALA A 109 -16.54 -12.48 -1.31
N VAL A 110 -16.72 -12.75 -2.62
CA VAL A 110 -17.88 -13.48 -3.13
C VAL A 110 -17.69 -15.00 -3.01
N ASP A 111 -18.70 -15.72 -2.54
CA ASP A 111 -18.64 -17.18 -2.35
C ASP A 111 -18.89 -17.98 -3.65
N ALA A 112 -19.56 -17.40 -4.63
CA ALA A 112 -19.90 -18.01 -5.91
C ALA A 112 -18.92 -17.62 -7.05
N PRO A 113 -18.89 -18.37 -8.17
CA PRO A 113 -18.15 -17.96 -9.34
C PRO A 113 -18.53 -16.55 -9.81
N ALA A 114 -17.54 -15.71 -10.05
CA ALA A 114 -17.74 -14.31 -10.36
C ALA A 114 -16.69 -13.79 -11.33
N LEU A 115 -17.02 -12.72 -12.04
CA LEU A 115 -16.11 -11.98 -12.91
C LEU A 115 -16.27 -10.48 -12.71
N VAL A 116 -15.23 -9.72 -13.04
CA VAL A 116 -15.29 -8.26 -12.99
C VAL A 116 -15.71 -7.72 -14.35
N ALA A 117 -16.78 -6.91 -14.35
CA ALA A 117 -17.35 -6.30 -15.54
C ALA A 117 -17.09 -4.79 -15.60
N LEU A 118 -16.88 -4.32 -16.83
CA LEU A 118 -16.72 -2.92 -17.23
C LEU A 118 -17.84 -2.56 -18.20
N PRO A 119 -18.32 -1.31 -18.23
CA PRO A 119 -19.23 -0.85 -19.28
C PRO A 119 -18.51 -0.84 -20.65
N ASP A 120 -19.22 -1.23 -21.69
CA ASP A 120 -18.76 -1.14 -23.07
C ASP A 120 -18.60 0.34 -23.48
N SER A 121 -17.36 0.80 -23.64
CA SER A 121 -17.02 2.16 -24.02
C SER A 121 -15.76 2.18 -24.90
N SER A 122 -15.46 3.30 -25.57
CA SER A 122 -14.22 3.42 -26.33
C SER A 122 -12.96 3.31 -25.46
N GLU A 123 -13.05 3.67 -24.17
CA GLU A 123 -11.93 3.60 -23.23
C GLU A 123 -11.59 2.16 -22.83
N HIS A 124 -12.57 1.25 -22.88
CA HIS A 124 -12.40 -0.16 -22.54
C HIS A 124 -12.27 -1.05 -23.78
N ALA A 125 -12.01 -0.49 -24.96
CA ALA A 125 -12.03 -1.21 -26.25
C ALA A 125 -11.10 -2.42 -26.29
N ASP A 126 -9.97 -2.34 -25.57
CA ASP A 126 -8.95 -3.39 -25.53
C ASP A 126 -9.34 -4.58 -24.64
N PHE A 127 -10.39 -4.45 -23.82
CA PHE A 127 -10.88 -5.54 -22.98
C PHE A 127 -11.77 -6.49 -23.76
N GLU A 128 -11.78 -7.76 -23.33
CA GLU A 128 -12.61 -8.78 -23.96
C GLU A 128 -14.10 -8.50 -23.74
N ARG A 129 -14.90 -8.65 -24.78
CA ARG A 129 -16.33 -8.34 -24.76
C ARG A 129 -17.14 -9.49 -24.16
N ILE A 130 -18.02 -9.18 -23.20
CA ILE A 130 -18.98 -10.13 -22.63
C ILE A 130 -20.26 -10.12 -23.47
N ASP A 131 -20.85 -8.94 -23.62
CA ASP A 131 -22.08 -8.71 -24.40
C ASP A 131 -22.12 -7.28 -24.96
N ALA A 132 -23.28 -6.75 -25.30
CA ALA A 132 -23.43 -5.39 -25.87
C ALA A 132 -23.31 -4.26 -24.84
N ALA A 133 -23.37 -4.55 -23.55
CA ALA A 133 -23.30 -3.56 -22.48
C ALA A 133 -21.99 -3.67 -21.68
N GLU A 134 -21.39 -4.86 -21.63
CA GLU A 134 -20.28 -5.14 -20.72
C GLU A 134 -19.06 -5.81 -21.37
N ARG A 135 -17.90 -5.52 -20.78
CA ARG A 135 -16.60 -6.12 -21.07
C ARG A 135 -15.97 -6.71 -19.81
N TRP A 136 -15.14 -7.73 -19.99
CA TRP A 136 -14.44 -8.41 -18.92
C TRP A 136 -13.15 -7.70 -18.55
N ALA A 137 -12.98 -7.35 -17.28
CA ALA A 137 -11.81 -6.63 -16.78
C ALA A 137 -10.54 -7.49 -16.58
N GLY A 138 -10.56 -8.75 -17.05
CA GLY A 138 -9.43 -9.68 -16.89
C GLY A 138 -9.30 -10.29 -15.48
N LEU A 139 -10.35 -10.23 -14.66
CA LEU A 139 -10.38 -10.80 -13.32
C LEU A 139 -11.58 -11.73 -13.15
N ALA A 140 -11.36 -12.89 -12.54
CA ALA A 140 -12.43 -13.84 -12.23
C ALA A 140 -12.14 -14.65 -10.97
N LEU A 141 -13.19 -15.20 -10.36
CA LEU A 141 -13.14 -16.11 -9.24
C LEU A 141 -13.93 -17.37 -9.57
N PHE A 142 -13.35 -18.54 -9.33
CA PHE A 142 -14.01 -19.83 -9.57
C PHE A 142 -13.35 -20.94 -8.73
N SER A 143 -13.90 -22.15 -8.77
CA SER A 143 -13.34 -23.31 -8.06
C SER A 143 -12.33 -24.09 -8.92
N LYS A 144 -11.48 -24.91 -8.29
CA LYS A 144 -10.61 -25.86 -9.00
C LYS A 144 -11.39 -26.76 -9.97
N GLY A 145 -12.52 -27.32 -9.53
CA GLY A 145 -13.34 -28.18 -10.39
C GLY A 145 -13.87 -27.48 -11.65
N PHE A 146 -14.14 -26.17 -11.57
CA PHE A 146 -14.49 -25.38 -12.76
C PHE A 146 -13.31 -25.26 -13.73
N LEU A 147 -12.10 -25.04 -13.21
CA LEU A 147 -10.87 -24.97 -14.01
C LEU A 147 -10.56 -26.32 -14.67
N GLU A 148 -10.69 -27.43 -13.95
CA GLU A 148 -10.52 -28.80 -14.47
C GLU A 148 -11.47 -29.10 -15.62
N ALA A 149 -12.76 -28.83 -15.43
CA ALA A 149 -13.74 -29.00 -16.49
C ALA A 149 -13.44 -28.08 -17.70
N THR A 150 -12.80 -26.93 -17.49
CA THR A 150 -12.44 -26.00 -18.57
C THR A 150 -11.24 -26.56 -19.34
N ALA A 151 -10.25 -27.09 -18.65
CA ALA A 151 -9.07 -27.70 -19.25
C ALA A 151 -9.43 -28.89 -20.17
N GLN A 152 -10.43 -29.70 -19.79
CA GLN A 152 -10.91 -30.80 -20.62
C GLN A 152 -11.52 -30.35 -21.96
N MET A 153 -12.01 -29.11 -22.04
CA MET A 153 -12.63 -28.53 -23.23
C MET A 153 -11.68 -27.62 -24.01
N LEU A 154 -10.52 -27.25 -23.44
CA LEU A 154 -9.68 -26.18 -23.94
C LEU A 154 -9.03 -26.51 -25.30
N GLY A 155 -8.52 -27.73 -25.51
CA GLY A 155 -7.79 -28.07 -26.73
C GLY A 155 -6.71 -27.04 -27.08
N ASP A 156 -6.76 -26.49 -28.30
CA ASP A 156 -5.87 -25.44 -28.80
C ASP A 156 -6.45 -24.01 -28.64
N TRP A 157 -7.56 -23.85 -27.93
CA TRP A 157 -8.21 -22.55 -27.71
C TRP A 157 -7.48 -21.72 -26.65
N ASP A 158 -7.65 -20.39 -26.70
CA ASP A 158 -7.15 -19.49 -25.67
C ASP A 158 -7.84 -19.73 -24.32
N LEU A 159 -7.05 -19.75 -23.24
CA LEU A 159 -7.56 -20.01 -21.89
C LEU A 159 -8.48 -18.89 -21.41
N GLY A 160 -8.09 -17.63 -21.59
CA GLY A 160 -8.84 -16.46 -21.11
C GLY A 160 -10.24 -16.43 -21.71
N SER A 161 -10.33 -16.45 -23.04
CA SER A 161 -11.59 -16.42 -23.77
C SER A 161 -12.48 -17.64 -23.49
N THR A 162 -11.88 -18.83 -23.40
CA THR A 162 -12.64 -20.06 -23.13
C THR A 162 -13.21 -20.03 -21.71
N LEU A 163 -12.41 -19.61 -20.73
CA LEU A 163 -12.82 -19.50 -19.35
C LEU A 163 -13.92 -18.44 -19.19
N LEU A 164 -13.76 -17.27 -19.82
CA LEU A 164 -14.78 -16.22 -19.83
C LEU A 164 -16.12 -16.75 -20.37
N ARG A 165 -16.08 -17.41 -21.54
CA ARG A 165 -17.28 -17.97 -22.16
C ARG A 165 -17.98 -18.97 -21.23
N ARG A 166 -17.22 -19.85 -20.57
CA ARG A 166 -17.78 -20.81 -19.61
C ARG A 166 -18.36 -20.14 -18.37
N LEU A 167 -17.74 -19.08 -17.86
CA LEU A 167 -18.27 -18.33 -16.71
C LEU A 167 -19.60 -17.67 -17.06
N VAL A 168 -19.69 -17.06 -18.24
CA VAL A 168 -20.93 -16.45 -18.73
C VAL A 168 -22.03 -17.50 -18.93
N GLN A 169 -21.70 -18.67 -19.49
CA GLN A 169 -22.65 -19.78 -19.64
C GLN A 169 -23.12 -20.35 -18.29
N ALA A 170 -22.27 -20.29 -17.27
CA ALA A 170 -22.58 -20.74 -15.91
C ALA A 170 -23.27 -19.65 -15.06
N ASP A 171 -23.68 -18.54 -15.68
CA ASP A 171 -24.33 -17.40 -15.00
C ASP A 171 -23.51 -16.85 -13.83
N ALA A 172 -22.18 -16.75 -14.01
CA ALA A 172 -21.28 -16.22 -13.00
C ALA A 172 -21.65 -14.78 -12.62
N ALA A 173 -21.56 -14.46 -11.32
CA ALA A 173 -21.89 -13.15 -10.80
C ALA A 173 -21.01 -12.07 -11.43
N ARG A 174 -21.61 -10.96 -11.85
CA ARG A 174 -20.89 -9.83 -12.46
C ARG A 174 -20.67 -8.74 -11.42
N ILE A 175 -19.42 -8.51 -11.08
CA ILE A 175 -19.02 -7.47 -10.13
C ILE A 175 -18.63 -6.23 -10.92
N ALA A 176 -19.33 -5.12 -10.68
CA ALA A 176 -18.95 -3.85 -11.29
C ALA A 176 -17.55 -3.44 -10.83
N ALA A 177 -16.69 -3.09 -11.79
CA ALA A 177 -15.39 -2.50 -11.51
C ALA A 177 -15.50 -1.16 -10.77
N PHE A 178 -16.57 -0.42 -11.02
CA PHE A 178 -16.87 0.87 -10.40
C PHE A 178 -17.84 0.70 -9.24
N ASP A 179 -17.66 1.53 -8.23
CA ASP A 179 -18.60 1.64 -7.11
C ASP A 179 -19.37 2.95 -7.26
N ALA A 180 -20.61 2.86 -7.73
CA ALA A 180 -21.46 4.03 -7.93
C ALA A 180 -21.97 4.63 -6.60
N GLU A 181 -22.05 3.82 -5.54
CA GLU A 181 -22.66 4.22 -4.26
C GLU A 181 -21.65 4.79 -3.27
N SER A 182 -20.38 4.35 -3.32
CA SER A 182 -19.37 4.74 -2.33
C SER A 182 -18.82 6.17 -2.46
N GLY A 183 -19.18 6.92 -3.52
CA GLY A 183 -18.64 8.26 -3.81
C GLY A 183 -17.11 8.32 -3.99
N ARG A 184 -16.42 7.18 -3.87
CA ARG A 184 -14.99 6.97 -4.08
C ARG A 184 -14.86 6.11 -5.32
N SER A 185 -14.83 6.74 -6.50
CA SER A 185 -14.58 6.04 -7.75
C SER A 185 -13.26 5.27 -7.62
N LEU A 186 -13.33 3.94 -7.58
CA LEU A 186 -12.16 3.09 -7.72
C LEU A 186 -11.61 3.35 -9.14
N PRO A 187 -10.29 3.53 -9.31
CA PRO A 187 -9.74 3.72 -10.64
C PRO A 187 -10.12 2.53 -11.52
N ALA A 188 -10.53 2.82 -12.75
CA ALA A 188 -10.89 1.82 -13.74
C ALA A 188 -9.78 0.78 -13.87
N PRO A 189 -10.11 -0.51 -13.95
CA PRO A 189 -9.20 -1.52 -14.48
C PRO A 189 -8.54 -1.06 -15.77
N MET A 190 -7.26 -1.36 -15.91
CA MET A 190 -6.43 -1.01 -17.06
C MET A 190 -5.81 -2.28 -17.63
N LEU A 191 -5.68 -2.36 -18.95
CA LEU A 191 -5.02 -3.46 -19.62
C LEU A 191 -3.67 -2.99 -20.17
N VAL A 192 -2.58 -3.62 -19.72
CA VAL A 192 -1.24 -3.38 -20.26
C VAL A 192 -1.10 -4.21 -21.52
N THR A 193 -1.42 -3.66 -22.69
CA THR A 193 -1.22 -4.36 -23.96
C THR A 193 0.24 -4.35 -24.40
N GLY A 194 0.98 -3.29 -24.07
CA GLY A 194 2.40 -3.14 -24.38
C GLY A 194 3.03 -1.91 -23.72
N PRO A 195 4.29 -1.56 -24.08
CA PRO A 195 5.05 -0.48 -23.44
C PRO A 195 4.39 0.91 -23.51
N ALA A 196 3.64 1.19 -24.59
CA ALA A 196 2.94 2.47 -24.75
C ALA A 196 1.86 2.71 -23.69
N ALA A 197 1.22 1.65 -23.19
CA ALA A 197 0.18 1.73 -22.17
C ALA A 197 0.74 2.08 -20.78
N LEU A 198 2.02 1.80 -20.52
CA LEU A 198 2.62 1.94 -19.18
C LEU A 198 2.57 3.37 -18.64
N GLY A 199 2.80 4.39 -19.48
CA GLY A 199 2.88 5.78 -19.00
C GLY A 199 1.59 6.28 -18.34
N ALA A 200 0.43 5.96 -18.94
CA ALA A 200 -0.87 6.34 -18.38
C ALA A 200 -1.17 5.58 -17.08
N ILE A 201 -0.77 4.31 -17.03
CA ILE A 201 -0.97 3.42 -15.88
C ILE A 201 -0.08 3.86 -14.71
N GLU A 202 1.19 4.15 -14.96
CA GLU A 202 2.12 4.67 -13.94
C GLU A 202 1.64 6.01 -13.38
N ALA A 203 1.15 6.92 -14.23
CA ALA A 203 0.54 8.17 -13.76
C ALA A 203 -0.72 7.92 -12.91
N GLY A 204 -1.50 6.89 -13.21
CA GLY A 204 -2.60 6.41 -12.38
C GLY A 204 -2.15 5.88 -11.02
N LEU A 205 -1.13 5.02 -11.00
CA LEU A 205 -0.55 4.44 -9.78
C LEU A 205 0.09 5.50 -8.88
N LEU A 206 0.79 6.48 -9.46
CA LEU A 206 1.38 7.59 -8.72
C LEU A 206 0.32 8.50 -8.09
N ARG A 207 -0.81 8.75 -8.77
CA ARG A 207 -1.97 9.45 -8.16
C ARG A 207 -2.52 8.67 -6.96
N ARG A 208 -2.53 7.34 -7.05
CA ARG A 208 -3.01 6.45 -5.97
C ARG A 208 -2.10 6.43 -4.75
N ALA A 209 -0.81 6.59 -4.93
CA ALA A 209 0.16 6.70 -3.84
C ALA A 209 -0.14 7.88 -2.88
N ASP A 210 -0.93 8.86 -3.31
CA ASP A 210 -1.27 10.06 -2.53
C ASP A 210 -2.77 10.16 -2.19
N PRO A 211 -3.25 9.45 -1.14
CA PRO A 211 -4.68 9.37 -0.83
C PRO A 211 -5.31 10.69 -0.36
N GLY A 212 -4.52 11.76 -0.15
CA GLY A 212 -5.02 13.00 0.43
C GLY A 212 -5.47 12.88 1.90
N GLU A 213 -5.07 11.79 2.56
CA GLU A 213 -5.34 11.51 3.96
C GLU A 213 -4.09 11.75 4.81
N GLY A 214 -4.28 12.29 6.02
CA GLY A 214 -3.19 12.60 6.95
C GLY A 214 -3.36 13.96 7.62
N ASN A 215 -2.44 14.27 8.53
CA ASN A 215 -2.36 15.60 9.12
C ASN A 215 -1.59 16.57 8.21
N TRP A 216 -1.51 17.83 8.61
CA TRP A 216 -0.88 18.91 7.86
C TRP A 216 0.58 18.59 7.47
N ALA A 217 1.34 17.90 8.32
CA ALA A 217 2.72 17.54 8.02
C ALA A 217 2.80 16.53 6.86
N GLU A 218 1.91 15.53 6.84
CA GLU A 218 1.83 14.55 5.75
C GLU A 218 1.30 15.18 4.44
N LEU A 219 0.35 16.12 4.54
CA LEU A 219 -0.30 16.75 3.39
C LEU A 219 0.52 17.84 2.71
N TYR A 220 1.31 18.59 3.48
CA TYR A 220 2.04 19.76 2.96
C TYR A 220 3.54 19.56 2.97
N LEU A 221 4.13 19.04 4.05
CA LEU A 221 5.60 18.98 4.18
C LEU A 221 6.20 17.72 3.59
N HIS A 222 5.64 16.54 3.91
CA HIS A 222 6.15 15.29 3.37
C HIS A 222 6.02 15.22 1.84
N ARG A 223 4.97 15.81 1.26
CA ARG A 223 4.79 15.87 -0.20
C ARG A 223 5.92 16.60 -0.91
N LEU A 224 6.47 17.66 -0.31
CA LEU A 224 7.57 18.44 -0.91
C LEU A 224 8.82 17.58 -1.12
N VAL A 225 9.05 16.60 -0.27
CA VAL A 225 10.22 15.71 -0.34
C VAL A 225 9.87 14.39 -1.04
N ALA A 226 8.72 13.79 -0.71
CA ALA A 226 8.36 12.46 -1.17
C ALA A 226 8.01 12.45 -2.67
N THR A 227 7.20 13.40 -3.13
CA THR A 227 6.75 13.45 -4.54
C THR A 227 7.92 13.49 -5.54
N PRO A 228 8.93 14.38 -5.41
CA PRO A 228 10.06 14.40 -6.34
C PRO A 228 10.98 13.18 -6.17
N LEU A 229 10.96 12.50 -5.02
CA LEU A 229 11.84 11.36 -4.75
C LEU A 229 11.31 10.05 -5.36
N ILE A 230 9.98 9.86 -5.40
CA ILE A 230 9.36 8.59 -5.83
C ILE A 230 9.75 8.24 -7.28
N GLY A 231 9.63 9.18 -8.22
CA GLY A 231 9.91 8.92 -9.65
C GLY A 231 11.32 8.38 -9.91
N PRO A 232 12.39 9.08 -9.46
CA PRO A 232 13.76 8.59 -9.59
C PRO A 232 14.02 7.26 -8.87
N LEU A 233 13.42 7.03 -7.69
CA LEU A 233 13.57 5.76 -6.96
C LEU A 233 12.91 4.60 -7.70
N VAL A 234 11.72 4.84 -8.25
CA VAL A 234 10.98 3.90 -9.09
C VAL A 234 11.75 3.58 -10.36
N ALA A 235 12.25 4.59 -11.08
CA ALA A 235 13.05 4.39 -12.29
C ALA A 235 14.33 3.59 -12.04
N ARG A 236 14.92 3.72 -10.85
CA ARG A 236 16.10 2.95 -10.40
C ARG A 236 15.77 1.61 -9.76
N GLN A 237 14.50 1.19 -9.74
CA GLN A 237 14.03 -0.06 -9.12
C GLN A 237 14.46 -0.20 -7.65
N VAL A 238 14.49 0.93 -6.91
CA VAL A 238 14.86 0.92 -5.50
C VAL A 238 13.69 0.39 -4.68
N ASP A 239 13.93 -0.68 -3.92
CA ASP A 239 12.92 -1.25 -3.04
C ASP A 239 12.56 -0.30 -1.89
N GLN A 240 11.28 -0.28 -1.53
CA GLN A 240 10.73 0.54 -0.43
C GLN A 240 11.42 0.24 0.90
N ALA A 241 11.86 -1.01 1.10
CA ALA A 241 12.51 -1.43 2.34
C ALA A 241 13.81 -0.65 2.53
N VAL A 242 14.58 -0.45 1.45
CA VAL A 242 15.81 0.34 1.45
C VAL A 242 15.50 1.80 1.78
N VAL A 243 14.45 2.38 1.19
CA VAL A 243 14.03 3.77 1.47
C VAL A 243 13.62 3.95 2.93
N ASN A 244 12.86 3.00 3.49
CA ASN A 244 12.44 3.02 4.88
C ASN A 244 13.63 2.88 5.85
N TRP A 245 14.59 2.00 5.56
CA TRP A 245 15.80 1.86 6.38
C TRP A 245 16.76 3.03 6.24
N ALA A 246 16.86 3.66 5.06
CA ALA A 246 17.58 4.91 4.89
C ALA A 246 16.99 6.03 5.78
N ALA A 247 15.65 6.12 5.84
CA ALA A 247 14.98 7.05 6.76
C ALA A 247 15.30 6.78 8.24
N VAL A 248 15.40 5.50 8.63
CA VAL A 248 15.85 5.11 9.99
C VAL A 248 17.29 5.56 10.22
N GLY A 249 18.19 5.33 9.26
CA GLY A 249 19.60 5.76 9.34
C GLY A 249 19.73 7.26 9.51
N ILE A 250 18.97 8.06 8.74
CA ILE A 250 18.93 9.52 8.85
C ILE A 250 18.48 9.95 10.26
N ALA A 251 17.43 9.33 10.80
CA ALA A 251 16.91 9.67 12.11
C ALA A 251 17.88 9.32 13.25
N TRP A 252 18.54 8.16 13.17
CA TRP A 252 19.56 7.76 14.16
C TRP A 252 20.84 8.58 14.06
N LEU A 253 21.22 9.04 12.87
CA LEU A 253 22.29 10.02 12.72
C LEU A 253 21.92 11.34 13.43
N GLY A 254 20.67 11.78 13.33
CA GLY A 254 20.15 12.91 14.11
C GLY A 254 20.27 12.69 15.62
N ALA A 255 19.83 11.53 16.12
CA ALA A 255 19.95 11.19 17.55
C ALA A 255 21.42 11.12 18.01
N LEU A 256 22.32 10.60 17.16
CA LEU A 256 23.76 10.58 17.43
C LEU A 256 24.34 11.99 17.55
N LEU A 257 23.99 12.91 16.66
CA LEU A 257 24.41 14.32 16.74
C LEU A 257 23.90 14.98 18.02
N ALA A 258 22.66 14.69 18.46
CA ALA A 258 22.14 15.17 19.73
C ALA A 258 22.93 14.63 20.95
N ALA A 259 23.46 13.41 20.88
CA ALA A 259 24.31 12.85 21.95
C ALA A 259 25.62 13.63 22.11
N PHE A 260 26.13 14.24 21.03
CA PHE A 260 27.26 15.18 21.04
C PHE A 260 26.83 16.63 21.28
N HIS A 261 25.61 16.86 21.79
CA HIS A 261 25.01 18.17 22.04
C HIS A 261 24.77 19.04 20.78
N ILE A 262 24.82 18.45 19.58
CA ILE A 262 24.54 19.12 18.30
C ILE A 262 23.06 19.00 17.97
N PHE A 263 22.20 19.60 18.79
CA PHE A 263 20.73 19.48 18.69
C PHE A 263 20.14 20.05 17.39
N TRP A 264 20.78 21.05 16.79
CA TRP A 264 20.37 21.55 15.47
C TRP A 264 20.51 20.51 14.36
N GLY A 265 21.52 19.62 14.46
CA GLY A 265 21.66 18.50 13.54
C GLY A 265 20.48 17.53 13.64
N ALA A 266 20.05 17.22 14.86
CA ALA A 266 18.87 16.40 15.09
C ALA A 266 17.57 17.08 14.63
N ALA A 267 17.43 18.39 14.90
CA ALA A 267 16.29 19.19 14.49
C ALA A 267 16.11 19.23 12.96
N LEU A 268 17.21 19.16 12.20
CA LEU A 268 17.17 19.10 10.73
C LEU A 268 16.97 17.68 10.19
N LEU A 269 17.67 16.68 10.74
CA LEU A 269 17.67 15.32 10.21
C LEU A 269 16.38 14.55 10.54
N LEU A 270 15.78 14.74 11.71
CA LEU A 270 14.55 14.02 12.08
C LEU A 270 13.38 14.32 11.11
N PRO A 271 13.08 15.58 10.73
CA PRO A 271 12.03 15.86 9.74
C PRO A 271 12.33 15.30 8.36
N ILE A 272 13.60 15.37 7.92
CA ILE A 272 14.03 14.78 6.63
C ILE A 272 13.81 13.27 6.66
N GLY A 273 14.20 12.58 7.74
CA GLY A 273 13.95 11.16 7.92
C GLY A 273 12.45 10.82 7.89
N ALA A 274 11.60 11.63 8.52
CA ALA A 274 10.14 11.46 8.45
C ALA A 274 9.60 11.59 7.02
N ALA A 275 10.11 12.54 6.24
CA ALA A 275 9.69 12.77 4.87
C ALA A 275 10.17 11.68 3.89
N VAL A 276 11.40 11.19 4.05
CA VAL A 276 11.91 10.02 3.30
C VAL A 276 11.10 8.77 3.63
N ALA A 277 10.73 8.56 4.90
CA ALA A 277 9.84 7.46 5.30
C ALA A 277 8.44 7.59 4.66
N SER A 278 7.93 8.82 4.47
CA SER A 278 6.68 9.04 3.72
C SER A 278 6.79 8.58 2.26
N ALA A 279 7.93 8.82 1.60
CA ALA A 279 8.17 8.28 0.25
C ALA A 279 8.11 6.75 0.22
N GLY A 280 8.78 6.07 1.16
CA GLY A 280 8.74 4.61 1.28
C GLY A 280 7.32 4.07 1.54
N ARG A 281 6.53 4.74 2.39
CA ARG A 281 5.10 4.39 2.61
C ARG A 281 4.25 4.58 1.36
N ARG A 282 4.48 5.64 0.59
CA ARG A 282 3.76 5.92 -0.67
C ARG A 282 4.08 4.86 -1.72
N MET A 283 5.35 4.48 -1.84
CA MET A 283 5.78 3.36 -2.69
C MET A 283 5.11 2.04 -2.26
N ALA A 284 4.96 1.79 -0.96
CA ALA A 284 4.24 0.64 -0.46
C ALA A 284 2.76 0.57 -0.85
N ARG A 285 2.08 1.72 -0.95
CA ARG A 285 0.70 1.76 -1.46
C ARG A 285 0.61 1.42 -2.94
N ILE A 286 1.67 1.65 -3.72
CA ILE A 286 1.71 1.26 -5.13
C ILE A 286 1.80 -0.27 -5.22
N TRP A 287 2.59 -0.91 -4.37
CA TRP A 287 2.90 -2.34 -4.52
C TRP A 287 2.04 -3.30 -3.68
N GLY A 288 1.19 -2.77 -2.79
CA GLY A 288 0.15 -3.55 -2.10
C GLY A 288 0.75 -4.72 -1.29
N GLY A 289 0.24 -5.94 -1.51
CA GLY A 289 0.60 -7.14 -0.74
C GLY A 289 2.04 -7.62 -0.89
N THR A 290 2.81 -7.07 -1.83
CA THR A 290 4.26 -7.35 -1.95
C THR A 290 5.14 -6.28 -1.28
N ALA A 291 4.53 -5.32 -0.60
CA ALA A 291 5.24 -4.34 0.21
C ALA A 291 5.76 -5.01 1.49
N GLY A 292 7.05 -4.91 1.78
CA GLY A 292 7.62 -5.31 3.07
C GLY A 292 7.01 -4.53 4.24
N ALA A 293 6.97 -5.16 5.42
CA ALA A 293 6.42 -4.58 6.64
C ALA A 293 7.09 -3.24 7.01
N THR A 294 6.28 -2.21 7.26
CA THR A 294 6.77 -0.86 7.61
C THR A 294 6.82 -0.61 9.11
N THR A 295 6.26 -1.53 9.92
CA THR A 295 6.12 -1.37 11.37
C THR A 295 7.46 -1.23 12.07
N ILE A 296 8.41 -2.15 11.82
CA ILE A 296 9.73 -2.15 12.48
C ILE A 296 10.51 -0.88 12.12
N PRO A 297 10.68 -0.50 10.83
CA PRO A 297 11.35 0.77 10.49
C PRO A 297 10.67 1.99 11.10
N THR A 298 9.34 1.99 11.15
CA THR A 298 8.56 3.09 11.74
C THR A 298 8.84 3.21 13.24
N LEU A 299 8.83 2.11 13.98
CA LEU A 299 9.17 2.08 15.40
C LEU A 299 10.62 2.51 15.65
N ALA A 300 11.57 2.00 14.87
CA ALA A 300 12.98 2.36 14.99
C ALA A 300 13.23 3.87 14.78
N ARG A 301 12.51 4.49 13.85
CA ARG A 301 12.56 5.94 13.64
C ARG A 301 11.95 6.73 14.79
N HIS A 302 10.81 6.30 15.31
CA HIS A 302 10.21 6.92 16.50
C HIS A 302 11.11 6.77 17.73
N ALA A 303 11.82 5.64 17.87
CA ALA A 303 12.79 5.43 18.94
C ALA A 303 13.96 6.44 18.84
N ALA A 304 14.43 6.78 17.63
CA ALA A 304 15.45 7.82 17.45
C ALA A 304 14.96 9.22 17.89
N ALA A 305 13.72 9.58 17.54
CA ALA A 305 13.09 10.82 17.98
C ALA A 305 12.93 10.86 19.51
N LEU A 306 12.48 9.76 20.11
CA LEU A 306 12.35 9.63 21.57
C LEU A 306 13.71 9.72 22.26
N THR A 307 14.75 9.11 21.70
CA THR A 307 16.12 9.18 22.23
C THR A 307 16.63 10.62 22.21
N THR A 308 16.40 11.33 21.10
CA THR A 308 16.74 12.77 20.98
C THR A 308 16.02 13.60 22.04
N LEU A 309 14.73 13.33 22.26
CA LEU A 309 13.91 14.01 23.27
C LEU A 309 14.43 13.75 24.69
N ILE A 310 14.82 12.51 25.01
CA ILE A 310 15.41 12.13 26.30
C ILE A 310 16.74 12.84 26.52
N LEU A 311 17.61 12.89 25.51
CA LEU A 311 18.89 13.59 25.58
C LEU A 311 18.70 15.10 25.80
N LEU A 312 17.72 15.69 25.12
CA LEU A 312 17.38 17.10 25.31
C LEU A 312 16.81 17.35 26.71
N ALA A 313 15.90 16.50 27.18
CA ALA A 313 15.33 16.61 28.52
C ALA A 313 16.41 16.50 29.60
N ARG A 314 17.38 15.59 29.44
CA ARG A 314 18.54 15.47 30.32
C ARG A 314 19.35 16.77 30.38
N LEU A 315 19.64 17.38 29.22
CA LEU A 315 20.35 18.65 29.17
C LEU A 315 19.58 19.75 29.90
N LEU A 316 18.29 19.91 29.59
CA LEU A 316 17.46 20.96 30.19
C LEU A 316 17.22 20.75 31.69
N ALA A 317 17.16 19.49 32.13
CA ALA A 317 17.01 19.13 33.54
C ALA A 317 18.26 19.46 34.38
N ALA A 318 19.45 19.42 33.77
CA ALA A 318 20.68 19.82 34.45
C ALA A 318 20.63 21.31 34.86
N ASP A 319 20.08 22.17 34.01
CA ASP A 319 20.02 23.62 34.24
C ASP A 319 18.69 24.10 34.84
N GLY A 320 17.64 23.28 34.78
CA GLY A 320 16.26 23.70 35.06
C GLY A 320 15.49 22.80 36.03
N GLY A 321 16.14 21.79 36.59
CA GLY A 321 15.53 20.84 37.52
C GLY A 321 14.73 19.72 36.86
N TRP A 322 14.27 18.79 37.69
CA TRP A 322 13.67 17.53 37.24
C TRP A 322 12.36 17.69 36.44
N GLY A 323 11.66 18.83 36.56
CA GLY A 323 10.38 19.08 35.88
C GLY A 323 10.44 18.94 34.35
N TRP A 324 11.60 19.15 33.74
CA TRP A 324 11.79 18.96 32.29
C TRP A 324 11.63 17.50 31.84
N TRP A 325 11.87 16.52 32.72
CA TRP A 325 11.56 15.11 32.44
C TRP A 325 10.06 14.88 32.31
N LEU A 326 9.26 15.52 33.18
CA LEU A 326 7.82 15.41 33.15
C LEU A 326 7.26 16.04 31.87
N VAL A 327 7.71 17.25 31.52
CA VAL A 327 7.31 17.92 30.28
C VAL A 327 7.68 17.05 29.06
N ALA A 328 8.90 16.54 29.00
CA ALA A 328 9.34 15.68 27.91
C ALA A 328 8.55 14.36 27.83
N GLY A 329 8.16 13.78 28.97
CA GLY A 329 7.35 12.56 29.02
C GLY A 329 5.89 12.76 28.59
N MET A 330 5.33 13.95 28.81
CA MET A 330 3.93 14.24 28.46
C MET A 330 3.66 14.23 26.95
N ALA A 331 4.60 14.69 26.12
CA ALA A 331 4.43 14.69 24.66
C ALA A 331 4.22 13.29 24.06
N PRO A 332 5.11 12.29 24.28
CA PRO A 332 4.89 10.93 23.79
C PRO A 332 3.69 10.26 24.47
N ALA A 333 3.41 10.54 25.76
CA ALA A 333 2.22 10.02 26.43
C ALA A 333 0.92 10.52 25.78
N ALA A 334 0.83 11.79 25.41
CA ALA A 334 -0.31 12.36 24.69
C ALA A 334 -0.47 11.75 23.29
N LEU A 335 0.63 11.51 22.58
CA LEU A 335 0.59 10.83 21.26
C LEU A 335 0.14 9.36 21.37
N LEU A 336 0.60 8.64 22.40
CA LEU A 336 0.13 7.28 22.68
C LEU A 336 -1.36 7.27 23.06
N GLY A 337 -1.80 8.23 23.87
CA GLY A 337 -3.22 8.42 24.19
C GLY A 337 -4.07 8.71 22.96
N LEU A 338 -3.58 9.54 22.03
CA LEU A 338 -4.24 9.79 20.74
C LEU A 338 -4.35 8.50 19.90
N ALA A 339 -3.29 7.70 19.83
CA ALA A 339 -3.30 6.44 19.11
C ALA A 339 -4.27 5.42 19.74
N ALA A 340 -4.36 5.38 21.07
CA ALA A 340 -5.26 4.49 21.81
C ALA A 340 -6.74 4.90 21.69
N LEU A 341 -7.04 6.20 21.52
CA LEU A 341 -8.41 6.70 21.34
C LEU A 341 -8.99 6.40 19.96
N GLU A 342 -8.15 6.28 18.94
CA GLU A 342 -8.59 6.11 17.56
C GLU A 342 -9.50 4.89 17.32
N PRO A 343 -9.19 3.66 17.79
CA PRO A 343 -10.10 2.52 17.65
C PRO A 343 -11.41 2.72 18.41
N VAL A 344 -11.38 3.40 19.56
CA VAL A 344 -12.57 3.71 20.37
C VAL A 344 -13.50 4.66 19.61
N ILE A 345 -12.93 5.72 19.02
CA ILE A 345 -13.68 6.68 18.20
C ILE A 345 -14.30 5.97 16.99
N ALA A 346 -13.52 5.14 16.30
CA ALA A 346 -14.01 4.38 15.14
C ALA A 346 -15.19 3.44 15.50
N ALA A 347 -15.17 2.85 16.70
CA ALA A 347 -16.23 1.96 17.17
C ALA A 347 -17.52 2.70 17.60
N ILE A 348 -17.40 3.90 18.19
CA ILE A 348 -18.56 4.65 18.70
C ILE A 348 -19.18 5.51 17.60
N ARG A 349 -18.38 6.41 17.03
CA ARG A 349 -18.81 7.32 15.97
C ARG A 349 -17.58 7.80 15.20
N PRO A 350 -17.44 7.42 13.91
CA PRO A 350 -16.31 7.85 13.10
C PRO A 350 -16.32 9.38 12.97
N LEU A 351 -15.40 10.02 13.69
CA LEU A 351 -15.15 11.46 13.62
C LEU A 351 -14.00 11.70 12.64
N PRO A 352 -14.14 12.63 11.67
CA PRO A 352 -13.04 12.94 10.76
C PRO A 352 -11.84 13.45 11.54
N ARG A 353 -10.63 13.02 11.15
CA ARG A 353 -9.41 13.48 11.82
C ARG A 353 -9.15 14.95 11.46
N PRO A 354 -9.03 15.86 12.46
CA PRO A 354 -8.65 17.24 12.17
C PRO A 354 -7.27 17.28 11.53
N ARG A 355 -7.11 18.07 10.45
CA ARG A 355 -5.82 18.18 9.74
C ARG A 355 -4.70 18.72 10.62
N TRP A 356 -5.03 19.51 11.64
CA TRP A 356 -4.08 20.09 12.57
C TRP A 356 -3.69 19.15 13.73
N GLN A 357 -4.17 17.90 13.74
CA GLN A 357 -3.88 16.94 14.81
C GLN A 357 -2.38 16.63 14.94
N ALA A 358 -1.90 16.63 16.18
CA ALA A 358 -0.54 16.26 16.53
C ALA A 358 -0.20 14.81 16.12
N SER A 359 1.00 14.63 15.58
CA SER A 359 1.62 13.33 15.33
C SER A 359 3.12 13.45 15.59
N ALA A 360 3.81 12.31 15.76
CA ALA A 360 5.27 12.33 15.92
C ALA A 360 5.96 13.13 14.80
N ASP A 361 5.51 12.94 13.55
CA ASP A 361 6.06 13.63 12.39
C ASP A 361 5.75 15.14 12.42
N ALA A 362 4.53 15.54 12.81
CA ALA A 362 4.18 16.94 12.95
C ALA A 362 5.01 17.63 14.04
N LEU A 363 5.22 16.97 15.18
CA LEU A 363 6.03 17.49 16.28
C LEU A 363 7.46 17.75 15.82
N VAL A 364 8.05 16.77 15.12
CA VAL A 364 9.40 16.86 14.58
C VAL A 364 9.53 18.02 13.58
N TRP A 365 8.55 18.24 12.70
CA TRP A 365 8.56 19.38 11.79
C TRP A 365 8.38 20.74 12.48
N THR A 366 7.63 20.80 13.58
CA THR A 366 7.44 22.04 14.34
C THR A 366 8.61 22.37 15.26
N ALA A 367 9.42 21.38 15.63
CA ALA A 367 10.50 21.54 16.60
C ALA A 367 11.53 22.62 16.20
N PRO A 368 12.08 22.64 14.97
CA PRO A 368 13.07 23.65 14.57
C PRO A 368 12.52 25.07 14.65
N LEU A 369 11.29 25.29 14.18
CA LEU A 369 10.65 26.61 14.18
C LEU A 369 10.49 27.15 15.60
N LEU A 370 10.00 26.31 16.52
CA LEU A 370 9.82 26.71 17.91
C LEU A 370 11.15 26.91 18.64
N ALA A 371 12.18 26.13 18.28
CA ALA A 371 13.54 26.31 18.80
C ALA A 371 14.15 27.64 18.36
N ILE A 372 13.92 28.08 17.11
CA ILE A 372 14.35 29.40 16.61
C ILE A 372 13.66 30.51 17.41
N LEU A 373 12.35 30.38 17.66
CA LEU A 373 11.54 31.44 18.27
C LEU A 373 11.82 31.66 19.75
N GLY A 374 12.10 30.60 20.52
CA GLY A 374 12.22 30.71 21.98
C GLY A 374 13.26 29.79 22.62
N GLY A 375 14.12 29.16 21.81
CA GLY A 375 15.10 28.18 22.27
C GLY A 375 14.48 26.83 22.65
N TRP A 376 15.34 25.91 23.11
CA TRP A 376 14.97 24.52 23.36
C TRP A 376 13.93 24.31 24.46
N ARG A 377 13.95 25.15 25.51
CA ARG A 377 12.97 25.12 26.61
C ARG A 377 11.57 25.46 26.11
N TRP A 378 11.46 26.55 25.34
CA TRP A 378 10.19 26.98 24.76
C TRP A 378 9.66 25.96 23.76
N MET A 379 10.55 25.46 22.89
CA MET A 379 10.23 24.39 21.96
C MET A 379 9.60 23.19 22.67
N LEU A 380 10.26 22.65 23.70
CA LEU A 380 9.79 21.47 24.40
C LEU A 380 8.42 21.71 25.08
N ALA A 381 8.25 22.85 25.73
CA ALA A 381 6.98 23.23 26.37
C ALA A 381 5.84 23.38 25.34
N ALA A 382 6.10 24.09 24.23
CA ALA A 382 5.12 24.33 23.19
C ALA A 382 4.71 23.03 22.44
N LEU A 383 5.67 22.15 22.12
CA LEU A 383 5.38 20.84 21.53
C LEU A 383 4.51 19.97 22.46
N THR A 384 4.83 19.99 23.75
CA THR A 384 4.08 19.24 24.77
C THR A 384 2.66 19.78 24.90
N PHE A 385 2.51 21.11 24.93
CA PHE A 385 1.21 21.76 24.94
C PHE A 385 0.40 21.39 23.70
N TYR A 386 0.99 21.46 22.50
CA TYR A 386 0.33 21.11 21.25
C TYR A 386 -0.17 19.65 21.23
N ALA A 387 0.67 18.70 21.63
CA ALA A 387 0.30 17.28 21.70
C ALA A 387 -0.82 17.04 22.72
N THR A 388 -0.71 17.64 23.91
CA THR A 388 -1.69 17.49 24.98
C THR A 388 -3.03 18.13 24.63
N ALA A 389 -3.03 19.32 24.00
CA ALA A 389 -4.24 19.99 23.55
C ALA A 389 -4.99 19.16 22.49
N CYS A 390 -4.27 18.59 21.52
CA CYS A 390 -4.86 17.68 20.52
C CYS A 390 -5.47 16.42 21.17
N PHE A 391 -4.78 15.86 22.17
CA PHE A 391 -5.30 14.72 22.92
C PHE A 391 -6.60 15.07 23.66
N LEU A 392 -6.61 16.18 24.41
CA LEU A 392 -7.78 16.61 25.18
C LEU A 392 -8.98 16.92 24.27
N GLU A 393 -8.77 17.59 23.14
CA GLU A 393 -9.83 17.85 22.17
C GLU A 393 -10.43 16.54 21.64
N ARG A 394 -9.60 15.58 21.22
CA ARG A 394 -10.09 14.28 20.75
C ARG A 394 -10.79 13.47 21.84
N PHE A 395 -10.23 13.45 23.05
CA PHE A 395 -10.82 12.77 24.20
C PHE A 395 -12.21 13.33 24.53
N THR A 396 -12.34 14.66 24.61
CA THR A 396 -13.63 15.32 24.89
C THR A 396 -14.64 15.09 23.77
N GLY A 397 -14.22 15.04 22.50
CA GLY A 397 -15.05 14.67 21.37
C GLY A 397 -15.60 13.24 21.48
N ALA A 398 -14.71 12.27 21.77
CA ALA A 398 -15.08 10.86 21.98
C ALA A 398 -16.04 10.69 23.17
N TRP A 399 -15.74 11.35 24.30
CA TRP A 399 -16.55 11.31 25.52
C TRP A 399 -17.97 11.85 25.30
N LYS A 400 -18.10 12.97 24.58
CA LYS A 400 -19.41 13.52 24.21
C LYS A 400 -20.18 12.58 23.28
N GLY A 401 -19.51 11.93 22.33
CA GLY A 401 -20.10 10.95 21.44
C GLY A 401 -20.69 9.76 22.19
N ALA A 402 -19.93 9.21 23.15
CA ALA A 402 -20.37 8.08 23.97
C ALA A 402 -21.66 8.39 24.76
N ARG A 403 -21.74 9.56 25.39
CA ARG A 403 -22.91 9.97 26.22
C ARG A 403 -24.21 10.16 25.43
N ILE A 404 -24.14 10.34 24.11
CA ILE A 404 -25.35 10.52 23.28
C ILE A 404 -25.98 9.17 22.95
N CYS A 405 -25.21 8.06 22.98
CA CYS A 405 -25.73 6.71 22.75
C CYS A 405 -26.46 6.11 23.97
N ASP A 406 -26.31 6.71 25.16
CA ASP A 406 -26.98 6.29 26.40
C ASP A 406 -28.40 6.89 26.55
N LYS A 407 -28.88 7.66 25.57
CA LYS A 407 -30.26 8.19 25.50
C LYS A 407 -30.93 7.68 24.25
#